data_AF-L9MPS7-F1
#
_entry.id   AF-L9MPS7-F1
#
_cell.length_a   1.000
_cell.length_b   1.000
_cell.length_c   1.000
_cell.angle_alpha   90.00
_cell.angle_beta   90.00
_cell.angle_gamma   90.00
#
_symmetry.space_group_name_H-M   'P 1'
#
loop_
_entity.id
_entity.type
_entity.pdbx_description
1 polymer ?
#
loop_
_entity_poly.entity_id
_entity_poly.type
_entity_poly.pdbx_seq_one_letter_code
_entity_poly.pdbx_strand_id
1 'polypeptide(L)'
;MTLNVGQDFKKRWLDTPEAVRQTFVDDLNRICDLLSPKTDVQQWLSNDQREMQVAQLKVEQAYADLKAQLIEEARVRKQLALEKALAEKRAQQDAYNLELQKDETQQYEQQTLNLQNLRQQIDLEISIYSEKYTKNPDTPAIDYANGQFAVADAQITSELESVRLRLELEAETLIEQAVDAFRSKLQTAAKDEIEYILANSNFSAEK
;
A
#
# COMPACT_ATOMS: atom_id res chain seq x y z
N MET A 1 -50.91 -29.06 -37.35
CA MET A 1 -50.10 -29.75 -36.30
C MET A 1 -48.82 -28.96 -36.11
N THR A 2 -48.73 -28.13 -35.08
CA THR A 2 -47.50 -27.39 -34.75
C THR A 2 -46.56 -28.32 -34.00
N LEU A 3 -45.46 -28.73 -34.64
CA LEU A 3 -44.37 -29.47 -33.99
C LEU A 3 -43.81 -28.60 -32.85
N ASN A 4 -44.05 -29.03 -31.61
CA ASN A 4 -43.60 -28.32 -30.42
C ASN A 4 -42.10 -28.57 -30.22
N VAL A 5 -41.26 -27.86 -30.96
CA VAL A 5 -39.80 -28.01 -30.94
C VAL A 5 -39.13 -27.36 -29.71
N GLY A 6 -39.92 -26.82 -28.77
CA GLY A 6 -39.43 -26.15 -27.56
C GLY A 6 -39.04 -24.69 -27.81
N GLN A 7 -39.19 -23.84 -26.78
CA GLN A 7 -39.03 -22.38 -26.92
C GLN A 7 -37.61 -21.94 -27.34
N ASP A 8 -36.58 -22.77 -27.11
CA ASP A 8 -35.18 -22.46 -27.40
C ASP A 8 -34.58 -23.25 -28.57
N PHE A 9 -35.40 -23.88 -29.41
CA PHE A 9 -34.90 -24.67 -30.55
C PHE A 9 -33.96 -23.87 -31.44
N LYS A 10 -34.35 -22.64 -31.81
CA LYS A 10 -33.57 -21.78 -32.71
C LYS A 10 -32.19 -21.47 -32.13
N LYS A 11 -32.10 -21.18 -30.83
CA LYS A 11 -30.83 -20.88 -30.17
C LYS A 11 -29.96 -22.12 -30.07
N ARG A 12 -30.51 -23.22 -29.55
CA ARG A 12 -29.82 -24.51 -29.46
C ARG A 12 -29.29 -24.98 -30.81
N TRP A 13 -30.09 -24.83 -31.87
CA TRP A 13 -29.69 -25.17 -33.23
C TRP A 13 -28.55 -24.31 -33.76
N LEU A 14 -28.57 -23.00 -33.50
CA LEU A 14 -27.51 -22.08 -33.91
C LEU A 14 -26.21 -22.27 -33.10
N ASP A 15 -26.31 -22.67 -31.84
CA ASP A 15 -25.16 -22.93 -30.95
C ASP A 15 -24.52 -24.31 -31.18
N THR A 16 -25.22 -25.20 -31.89
CA THR A 16 -24.73 -26.53 -32.25
C THR A 16 -23.57 -26.44 -33.27
N PRO A 17 -22.54 -27.31 -33.23
CA PRO A 17 -21.47 -27.29 -34.22
C PRO A 17 -22.00 -27.39 -35.65
N GLU A 18 -21.39 -26.67 -36.58
CA GLU A 18 -21.81 -26.64 -37.98
C GLU A 18 -21.78 -28.04 -38.63
N ALA A 19 -20.78 -28.85 -38.29
CA ALA A 19 -20.69 -30.24 -38.73
C ALA A 19 -21.91 -31.08 -38.34
N VAL A 20 -22.47 -30.87 -37.14
CA VAL A 20 -23.68 -31.56 -36.67
C VAL A 20 -24.91 -31.09 -37.43
N ARG A 21 -25.01 -29.79 -37.71
CA ARG A 21 -26.10 -29.27 -38.55
C ARG A 21 -26.04 -29.85 -39.96
N GLN A 22 -24.85 -29.94 -40.54
CA GLN A 22 -24.65 -30.50 -41.87
C GLN A 22 -25.01 -31.98 -41.92
N THR A 23 -24.61 -32.78 -40.91
CA THR A 23 -25.00 -34.20 -40.85
C THR A 23 -26.51 -34.38 -40.78
N PHE A 24 -27.23 -33.52 -40.05
CA PHE A 24 -28.70 -33.56 -40.02
C PHE A 24 -29.33 -33.17 -41.35
N VAL A 25 -28.75 -32.21 -42.09
CA VAL A 25 -29.21 -31.85 -43.44
C VAL A 25 -28.96 -33.00 -44.42
N ASP A 26 -27.79 -33.64 -44.33
CA ASP A 26 -27.42 -34.79 -45.15
C ASP A 26 -28.35 -35.99 -44.87
N ASP A 27 -28.69 -36.25 -43.61
CA ASP A 27 -29.67 -37.27 -43.21
C ASP A 27 -31.07 -36.97 -43.79
N LEU A 28 -31.51 -35.71 -43.76
CA LEU A 28 -32.79 -35.31 -44.35
C LEU A 28 -32.81 -35.48 -45.87
N ASN A 29 -31.74 -35.09 -46.55
CA ASN A 29 -31.61 -35.29 -48.00
C ASN A 29 -31.62 -36.78 -48.35
N ARG A 30 -30.95 -37.63 -47.56
CA ARG A 30 -30.93 -39.09 -47.74
C ARG A 30 -32.32 -39.71 -47.59
N ILE A 31 -33.14 -39.21 -46.66
CA ILE A 31 -34.54 -39.63 -46.50
C ILE A 31 -35.38 -39.15 -47.69
N CYS A 32 -35.13 -37.95 -48.21
CA CYS A 32 -35.81 -37.47 -49.42
C CYS A 32 -35.47 -38.29 -50.67
N ASP A 33 -34.29 -38.90 -50.76
CA ASP A 33 -33.90 -39.78 -51.88
C ASP A 33 -34.77 -41.04 -51.99
N LEU A 34 -35.41 -41.49 -50.89
CA LEU A 34 -36.41 -42.57 -50.92
C LEU A 34 -37.68 -42.21 -51.69
N LEU A 35 -38.02 -40.92 -51.77
CA LEU A 35 -39.21 -40.44 -52.48
C LEU A 35 -38.98 -40.42 -54.00
N SER A 36 -37.77 -40.73 -54.46
CA SER A 36 -37.44 -40.79 -55.89
C SER A 36 -37.93 -42.10 -56.53
N PRO A 37 -38.53 -42.06 -57.74
CA PRO A 37 -39.28 -43.18 -58.32
C PRO A 37 -38.45 -44.38 -58.81
N LYS A 38 -37.12 -44.41 -58.60
CA LYS A 38 -36.20 -45.45 -59.10
C LYS A 38 -35.29 -46.07 -58.03
N THR A 39 -35.57 -45.83 -56.75
CA THR A 39 -34.67 -46.22 -55.66
C THR A 39 -34.91 -47.67 -55.22
N ASP A 40 -33.88 -48.52 -55.25
CA ASP A 40 -33.92 -49.86 -54.65
C ASP A 40 -33.87 -49.74 -53.12
N VAL A 41 -34.99 -50.06 -52.48
CA VAL A 41 -35.20 -49.92 -51.03
C VAL A 41 -34.21 -50.78 -50.22
N GLN A 42 -33.82 -51.95 -50.70
CA GLN A 42 -32.91 -52.85 -49.95
C GLN A 42 -31.48 -52.34 -49.98
N GLN A 43 -31.01 -51.87 -51.13
CA GLN A 43 -29.70 -51.23 -51.23
C GLN A 43 -29.66 -49.93 -50.44
N TRP A 44 -30.72 -49.13 -50.50
CA TRP A 44 -30.84 -47.91 -49.70
C TRP A 44 -30.75 -48.19 -48.20
N LEU A 45 -31.46 -49.20 -47.68
CA LEU A 45 -31.43 -49.56 -46.25
C LEU A 45 -30.02 -49.94 -45.77
N SER A 46 -29.27 -50.67 -46.60
CA SER A 46 -27.89 -51.09 -46.27
C SER A 46 -26.90 -49.92 -46.26
N ASN A 47 -27.10 -48.94 -47.14
CA ASN A 47 -26.29 -47.72 -47.19
C ASN A 47 -26.68 -46.75 -46.08
N ASP A 48 -27.98 -46.64 -45.78
CA ASP A 48 -28.53 -45.83 -44.69
C ASP A 48 -27.93 -46.23 -43.33
N GLN A 49 -27.85 -47.53 -43.03
CA GLN A 49 -27.23 -48.01 -41.78
C GLN A 49 -25.75 -47.62 -41.66
N ARG A 50 -24.99 -47.63 -42.77
CA ARG A 50 -23.57 -47.23 -42.78
C ARG A 50 -23.42 -45.73 -42.62
N GLU A 51 -24.21 -44.96 -43.36
CA GLU A 51 -24.19 -43.50 -43.29
C GLU A 51 -24.67 -42.99 -41.92
N MET A 52 -25.65 -43.65 -41.27
CA MET A 52 -26.04 -43.34 -39.90
C MET A 52 -24.89 -43.54 -38.90
N GLN A 53 -24.10 -44.61 -39.04
CA GLN A 53 -22.94 -44.84 -38.18
C GLN A 53 -21.87 -43.75 -38.38
N VAL A 54 -21.62 -43.37 -39.64
CA VAL A 54 -20.68 -42.29 -39.97
C VAL A 54 -21.19 -40.94 -39.46
N ALA A 55 -22.47 -40.66 -39.59
CA ALA A 55 -23.11 -39.46 -39.07
C ALA A 55 -22.99 -39.37 -37.55
N GLN A 56 -23.26 -40.48 -36.84
CA GLN A 56 -23.10 -40.53 -35.38
C GLN A 56 -21.65 -40.21 -34.96
N LEU A 57 -20.66 -40.83 -35.61
CA LEU A 57 -19.25 -40.56 -35.33
C LEU A 57 -18.87 -39.10 -35.60
N LYS A 58 -19.34 -38.53 -36.71
CA LYS A 58 -19.11 -37.10 -37.04
C LYS A 58 -19.72 -36.18 -36.00
N VAL A 59 -20.92 -36.51 -35.51
CA VAL A 59 -21.60 -35.73 -34.48
C VAL A 59 -20.85 -35.80 -33.14
N GLU A 60 -20.45 -37.01 -32.72
CA GLU A 60 -19.66 -37.22 -31.50
C GLU A 60 -18.31 -36.50 -31.56
N GLN A 61 -17.61 -36.57 -32.69
CA GLN A 61 -16.36 -35.85 -32.93
C GLN A 61 -16.54 -34.34 -32.85
N ALA A 62 -17.56 -33.79 -33.53
CA ALA A 62 -17.81 -32.35 -33.53
C ALA A 62 -18.11 -31.79 -32.12
N TYR A 63 -18.83 -32.56 -31.29
CA TYR A 63 -19.05 -32.18 -29.89
C TYR A 63 -17.79 -32.34 -29.03
N ALA A 64 -16.98 -33.36 -29.27
CA ALA A 64 -15.70 -33.53 -28.59
C ALA A 64 -14.74 -32.36 -28.89
N ASP A 65 -14.68 -31.93 -30.16
CA ASP A 65 -13.86 -30.80 -30.60
C ASP A 65 -14.34 -29.47 -30.00
N LEU A 66 -15.65 -29.22 -30.03
CA LEU A 66 -16.23 -28.02 -29.39
C LEU A 66 -15.89 -27.98 -27.89
N LYS A 67 -16.03 -29.13 -27.20
CA LYS A 67 -15.67 -29.23 -25.78
C LYS A 67 -14.18 -28.96 -25.55
N ALA A 68 -13.31 -29.48 -26.41
CA ALA A 68 -11.87 -29.24 -26.32
C ALA A 68 -11.54 -27.75 -26.51
N GLN A 69 -12.16 -27.09 -27.49
CA GLN A 69 -12.00 -25.65 -27.71
C GLN A 69 -12.43 -24.83 -26.48
N LEU A 70 -13.60 -25.12 -25.90
CA LEU A 70 -14.08 -24.43 -24.70
C LEU A 70 -13.15 -24.59 -23.49
N ILE A 71 -12.56 -25.78 -23.34
CA ILE A 71 -11.57 -26.04 -22.29
C ILE A 71 -10.30 -25.21 -22.52
N GLU A 72 -9.80 -25.17 -23.75
CA GLU A 72 -8.59 -24.41 -24.07
C GLU A 72 -8.81 -22.91 -23.94
N GLU A 73 -9.96 -22.39 -24.38
CA GLU A 73 -10.34 -20.99 -24.16
C GLU A 73 -10.40 -20.65 -22.66
N ALA A 74 -10.99 -21.53 -21.85
CA ALA A 74 -11.05 -21.32 -20.40
C ALA A 74 -9.64 -21.32 -19.78
N ARG A 75 -8.75 -22.18 -20.26
CA ARG A 75 -7.34 -22.23 -19.86
C ARG A 75 -6.62 -20.93 -20.22
N VAL A 76 -6.75 -20.46 -21.45
CA VAL A 76 -6.15 -19.22 -21.93
C VAL A 76 -6.67 -18.02 -21.15
N ARG A 77 -7.98 -17.92 -20.91
CA ARG A 77 -8.57 -16.86 -20.08
C ARG A 77 -7.99 -16.85 -18.67
N LYS A 78 -7.83 -18.03 -18.07
CA LYS A 78 -7.22 -18.15 -16.74
C LYS A 78 -5.76 -17.71 -16.75
N GLN A 79 -5.00 -18.10 -17.77
CA GLN A 79 -3.61 -17.68 -17.91
C GLN A 79 -3.48 -16.16 -18.06
N LEU A 80 -4.26 -15.55 -18.97
CA LEU A 80 -4.27 -14.10 -19.17
C LEU A 80 -4.67 -13.34 -17.89
N ALA A 81 -5.65 -13.84 -17.14
CA ALA A 81 -6.04 -13.25 -15.87
C ALA A 81 -4.90 -13.31 -14.84
N LEU A 82 -4.17 -14.42 -14.76
CA LEU A 82 -3.01 -14.57 -13.89
C LEU A 82 -1.86 -13.65 -14.30
N GLU A 83 -1.57 -13.55 -15.60
CA GLU A 83 -0.54 -12.65 -16.12
C GLU A 83 -0.89 -11.18 -15.81
N LYS A 84 -2.15 -10.79 -15.98
CA LYS A 84 -2.62 -9.44 -15.63
C LYS A 84 -2.49 -9.16 -14.14
N ALA A 85 -2.93 -10.09 -13.29
CA ALA A 85 -2.81 -9.95 -11.84
C ALA A 85 -1.35 -9.87 -11.38
N LEU A 86 -0.45 -10.61 -12.03
CA LEU A 86 0.98 -10.57 -11.74
C LEU A 86 1.63 -9.27 -12.20
N ALA A 87 1.26 -8.76 -13.37
CA ALA A 87 1.71 -7.46 -13.86
C ALA A 87 1.24 -6.32 -12.94
N GLU A 88 0.00 -6.37 -12.47
CA GLU A 88 -0.54 -5.39 -11.51
C GLU A 88 0.22 -5.44 -10.18
N LYS A 89 0.49 -6.64 -9.64
CA LYS A 89 1.32 -6.77 -8.42
C LYS A 89 2.73 -6.21 -8.58
N ARG A 90 3.37 -6.45 -9.73
CA ARG A 90 4.69 -5.87 -10.04
C ARG A 90 4.62 -4.35 -10.10
N ALA A 91 3.63 -3.80 -10.79
CA ALA A 91 3.43 -2.35 -10.88
C ALA A 91 3.19 -1.70 -9.51
N GLN A 92 2.40 -2.33 -8.65
CA GLN A 92 2.18 -1.86 -7.27
C GLN A 92 3.49 -1.88 -6.45
N GLN A 93 4.28 -2.94 -6.59
CA GLN A 93 5.57 -3.06 -5.91
C GLN A 93 6.56 -2.01 -6.41
N ASP A 94 6.63 -1.78 -7.72
CA ASP A 94 7.50 -0.77 -8.31
C ASP A 94 7.11 0.65 -7.87
N ALA A 95 5.80 0.94 -7.80
CA ALA A 95 5.29 2.21 -7.28
C ALA A 95 5.66 2.42 -5.80
N TYR A 96 5.48 1.38 -4.96
CA TYR A 96 5.86 1.42 -3.56
C TYR A 96 7.37 1.63 -3.37
N ASN A 97 8.19 0.90 -4.12
CA ASN A 97 9.65 1.06 -4.08
C ASN A 97 10.09 2.47 -4.49
N LEU A 98 9.43 3.06 -5.51
CA LEU A 98 9.71 4.42 -5.94
C LEU A 98 9.35 5.46 -4.86
N GLU A 99 8.22 5.27 -4.19
CA GLU A 99 7.81 6.13 -3.07
C GLU A 99 8.82 6.04 -1.92
N LEU A 100 9.21 4.82 -1.54
CA LEU A 100 10.22 4.60 -0.50
C LEU A 100 11.56 5.27 -0.84
N GLN A 101 12.05 5.14 -2.08
CA GLN A 101 13.30 5.79 -2.50
C GLN A 101 13.22 7.32 -2.44
N LYS A 102 12.06 7.90 -2.77
CA LYS A 102 11.83 9.35 -2.65
C LYS A 102 11.87 9.79 -1.20
N ASP A 103 11.19 9.05 -0.32
CA ASP A 103 11.18 9.34 1.11
C ASP A 103 12.58 9.23 1.72
N GLU A 104 13.34 8.18 1.37
CA GLU A 104 14.74 8.02 1.79
C GLU A 104 15.62 9.20 1.33
N THR A 105 15.44 9.64 0.08
CA THR A 105 16.18 10.78 -0.47
C THR A 105 15.85 12.07 0.30
N GLN A 106 14.57 12.32 0.58
CA GLN A 106 14.13 13.50 1.33
C GLN A 106 14.66 13.47 2.77
N GLN A 107 14.61 12.32 3.44
CA GLN A 107 15.16 12.16 4.78
C GLN A 107 16.66 12.40 4.80
N TYR A 108 17.39 11.89 3.80
CA TYR A 108 18.82 12.10 3.69
C TYR A 108 19.18 13.58 3.46
N GLU A 109 18.43 14.28 2.61
CA GLU A 109 18.59 15.72 2.39
C GLU A 109 18.35 16.52 3.67
N GLN A 110 17.26 16.21 4.40
CA GLN A 110 16.96 16.84 5.69
C GLN A 110 18.07 16.59 6.73
N GLN A 111 18.56 15.36 6.82
CA GLN A 111 19.67 15.02 7.72
C GLN A 111 20.94 15.80 7.34
N THR A 112 21.23 15.92 6.05
CA THR A 112 22.40 16.67 5.56
C THR A 112 22.30 18.15 5.92
N LEU A 113 21.13 18.76 5.72
CA LEU A 113 20.87 20.16 6.12
C LEU A 113 20.99 20.35 7.63
N ASN A 114 20.46 19.43 8.43
CA ASN A 114 20.57 19.48 9.89
C ASN A 114 22.03 19.38 10.35
N LEU A 115 22.81 18.48 9.76
CA LEU A 115 24.24 18.36 10.06
C LEU A 115 25.02 19.62 9.65
N GLN A 116 24.67 20.24 8.53
CA GLN A 116 25.27 21.50 8.09
C GLN A 116 24.93 22.65 9.06
N ASN A 117 23.68 22.75 9.51
CA ASN A 117 23.27 23.74 10.49
C ASN A 117 24.00 23.54 11.83
N LEU A 118 24.09 22.30 12.31
CA LEU A 118 24.80 21.97 13.54
C LEU A 118 26.29 22.34 13.44
N ARG A 119 26.92 22.06 12.29
CA ARG A 119 28.30 22.47 12.04
C ARG A 119 28.46 24.00 12.13
N GLN A 120 27.56 24.76 11.51
CA GLN A 120 27.60 26.23 11.58
C GLN A 120 27.41 26.74 13.01
N GLN A 121 26.53 26.12 13.79
CA GLN A 121 26.34 26.47 15.21
C GLN A 121 27.61 26.20 16.03
N ILE A 122 28.23 25.03 15.84
CA ILE A 122 29.49 24.69 16.51
C ILE A 122 30.60 25.65 16.11
N ASP A 123 30.72 26.00 14.83
CA ASP A 123 31.74 26.94 14.34
C ASP A 123 31.56 28.34 15.00
N LEU A 124 30.33 28.81 15.15
CA LEU A 124 30.01 30.05 15.86
C LEU A 124 30.30 29.97 17.37
N GLU A 125 29.93 28.86 18.02
CA GLU A 125 30.23 28.65 19.43
C GLU A 125 31.75 28.61 19.68
N ILE A 126 32.50 27.95 18.81
CA ILE A 126 33.97 27.91 18.86
C ILE A 126 34.55 29.31 18.71
N SER A 127 34.06 30.13 17.76
CA SER A 127 34.57 31.49 17.60
C SER A 127 34.32 32.32 18.86
N ILE A 128 33.08 32.33 19.37
CA ILE A 128 32.69 33.04 20.59
C ILE A 128 33.49 32.56 21.80
N TYR A 129 33.69 31.25 21.93
CA TYR A 129 34.45 30.68 23.04
C TYR A 129 35.94 31.03 22.96
N SER A 130 36.52 30.99 21.75
CA SER A 130 37.93 31.32 21.52
C SER A 130 38.24 32.80 21.76
N GLU A 131 37.31 33.72 21.48
CA GLU A 131 37.46 35.16 21.73
C GLU A 131 37.64 35.49 23.23
N LYS A 132 37.11 34.64 24.13
CA LYS A 132 37.31 34.79 25.58
C LYS A 132 38.76 34.56 26.00
N TYR A 133 39.55 33.90 25.17
CA TYR A 133 40.96 33.62 25.42
C TYR A 133 41.84 34.50 24.55
N THR A 134 42.39 35.56 25.14
CA THR A 134 43.49 36.28 24.52
C THR A 134 44.78 35.49 24.68
N LYS A 135 45.66 35.53 23.67
CA LYS A 135 47.02 34.98 23.78
C LYS A 135 47.67 35.55 25.05
N ASN A 136 48.20 34.67 25.90
CA ASN A 136 48.85 35.08 27.15
C ASN A 136 49.96 36.09 26.79
N PRO A 137 50.01 37.28 27.44
CA PRO A 137 51.00 38.29 27.10
C PRO A 137 52.41 37.70 27.29
N ASP A 138 53.31 37.96 26.34
CA ASP A 138 54.69 37.44 26.33
C ASP A 138 55.57 38.05 27.47
N THR A 139 54.99 38.90 28.33
CA THR A 139 55.64 39.48 29.50
C THR A 139 55.43 38.62 30.75
N PRO A 140 56.47 38.40 31.58
CA PRO A 140 56.35 37.56 32.78
C PRO A 140 55.27 38.11 33.73
N ALA A 141 54.45 37.19 34.26
CA ALA A 141 53.32 37.49 35.12
C ALA A 141 53.74 38.26 36.37
N ILE A 142 52.84 39.15 36.79
CA ILE A 142 52.89 40.01 37.97
C ILE A 142 53.38 39.22 39.20
N ASP A 143 54.29 39.82 39.97
CA ASP A 143 54.84 39.26 41.21
C ASP A 143 53.77 39.23 42.31
N TYR A 144 53.27 38.04 42.63
CA TYR A 144 52.28 37.77 43.68
C TYR A 144 52.86 37.83 45.11
N ALA A 145 54.15 38.16 45.29
CA ALA A 145 54.81 38.15 46.60
C ALA A 145 54.34 39.27 47.56
N ASN A 146 53.77 40.37 47.06
CA ASN A 146 53.30 41.47 47.90
C ASN A 146 51.76 41.51 47.91
N GLY A 147 51.17 40.92 48.95
CA GLY A 147 49.73 40.77 49.17
C GLY A 147 48.94 42.09 49.30
N GLN A 148 48.78 42.82 48.20
CA GLN A 148 47.97 44.04 48.09
C GLN A 148 46.49 43.78 47.76
N PHE A 149 45.93 42.65 48.19
CA PHE A 149 44.48 42.40 48.10
C PHE A 149 43.87 42.23 49.49
N ALA A 150 43.89 43.30 50.29
CA ALA A 150 43.02 43.41 51.44
C ALA A 150 41.62 43.80 50.94
N VAL A 151 40.84 42.81 50.49
CA VAL A 151 39.42 43.01 50.22
C VAL A 151 38.75 43.26 51.58
N ALA A 152 38.12 44.41 51.76
CA ALA A 152 37.44 44.73 53.01
C ALA A 152 36.29 43.73 53.23
N ASP A 153 36.21 43.11 54.40
CA ASP A 153 35.19 42.10 54.74
C ASP A 153 33.75 42.57 54.45
N ALA A 154 33.47 43.87 54.60
CA ALA A 154 32.18 44.48 54.30
C ALA A 154 31.77 44.36 52.81
N GLN A 155 32.74 44.34 51.91
CA GLN A 155 32.50 44.19 50.47
C GLN A 155 32.20 42.72 50.13
N ILE A 156 32.91 41.78 50.78
CA ILE A 156 32.64 40.35 50.67
C ILE A 156 31.23 40.02 51.16
N THR A 157 30.80 40.59 52.30
CA THR A 157 29.44 40.36 52.81
C THR A 157 28.38 40.92 51.88
N SER A 158 28.61 42.10 51.28
CA SER A 158 27.64 42.71 50.34
C SER A 158 27.47 41.91 49.05
N GLU A 159 28.57 41.37 48.51
CA GLU A 159 28.54 40.53 47.32
C GLU A 159 27.87 39.19 47.63
N LEU A 160 28.13 38.61 48.81
CA LEU A 160 27.51 37.36 49.26
C LEU A 160 26.01 37.51 49.50
N GLU A 161 25.56 38.63 50.05
CA GLU A 161 24.14 38.98 50.16
C GLU A 161 23.48 39.16 48.78
N SER A 162 24.17 39.80 47.83
CA SER A 162 23.67 39.96 46.46
C SER A 162 23.52 38.63 45.71
N VAL A 163 24.48 37.72 45.89
CA VAL A 163 24.46 36.37 45.32
C VAL A 163 23.35 35.55 45.97
N ARG A 164 23.20 35.65 47.29
CA ARG A 164 22.11 35.01 48.03
C ARG A 164 20.75 35.45 47.51
N LEU A 165 20.52 36.76 47.36
CA LEU A 165 19.25 37.29 46.85
C LEU A 165 18.98 36.80 45.42
N ARG A 166 20.01 36.77 44.56
CA ARG A 166 19.85 36.25 43.20
C ARG A 166 19.48 34.77 43.18
N LEU A 167 20.13 33.96 44.02
CA LEU A 167 19.83 32.52 44.13
C LEU A 167 18.44 32.27 44.74
N GLU A 168 18.01 33.08 45.71
CA GLU A 168 16.64 33.01 46.25
C GLU A 168 15.62 33.32 45.16
N LEU A 169 15.82 34.38 44.37
CA LEU A 169 14.94 34.72 43.24
C LEU A 169 14.97 33.68 42.12
N GLU A 170 16.14 33.16 41.76
CA GLU A 170 16.27 32.09 40.77
C GLU A 170 15.52 30.83 41.23
N ALA A 171 15.67 30.44 42.50
CA ALA A 171 14.94 29.32 43.07
C ALA A 171 13.41 29.55 43.06
N GLU A 172 12.92 30.74 43.41
CA GLU A 172 11.50 31.08 43.32
C GLU A 172 10.97 30.97 41.89
N THR A 173 11.72 31.49 40.89
CA THR A 173 11.32 31.38 39.48
C THR A 173 11.29 29.93 38.98
N LEU A 174 12.24 29.10 39.41
CA LEU A 174 12.27 27.67 39.06
C LEU A 174 11.10 26.91 39.69
N ILE A 175 10.75 27.24 40.93
CA ILE A 175 9.58 26.67 41.61
C ILE A 175 8.30 27.03 40.86
N GLU A 176 8.13 28.30 40.47
CA GLU A 176 6.96 28.77 39.74
C GLU A 176 6.84 28.07 38.38
N GLN A 177 7.92 27.99 37.61
CA GLN A 177 7.96 27.25 36.34
C GLN A 177 7.62 25.76 36.51
N ALA A 178 8.13 25.11 37.56
CA ALA A 178 7.83 23.71 37.85
C ALA A 178 6.37 23.49 38.21
N VAL A 179 5.76 24.39 39.01
CA VAL A 179 4.34 24.34 39.38
C VAL A 179 3.45 24.52 38.16
N ASP A 180 3.77 25.47 37.28
CA ASP A 180 2.98 25.71 36.06
C ASP A 180 3.10 24.56 35.06
N ALA A 181 4.30 24.00 34.88
CA ALA A 181 4.49 22.80 34.08
C ALA A 181 3.72 21.60 34.65
N PHE A 182 3.70 21.43 35.97
CA PHE A 182 2.93 20.38 36.63
C PHE A 182 1.42 20.56 36.45
N ARG A 183 0.90 21.79 36.62
CA ARG A 183 -0.50 22.13 36.37
C ARG A 183 -0.91 21.86 34.94
N SER A 184 -0.07 22.25 33.97
CA SER A 184 -0.31 21.97 32.56
C SER A 184 -0.39 20.46 32.29
N LYS A 185 0.54 19.67 32.83
CA LYS A 185 0.51 18.20 32.69
C LYS A 185 -0.74 17.58 33.31
N LEU A 186 -1.16 18.05 34.49
CA LEU A 186 -2.40 17.60 35.13
C LEU A 186 -3.64 17.93 34.28
N GLN A 187 -3.70 19.13 33.72
CA GLN A 187 -4.81 19.53 32.84
C GLN A 187 -4.85 18.70 31.56
N THR A 188 -3.70 18.42 30.96
CA THR A 188 -3.62 17.54 29.78
C THR A 188 -4.04 16.12 30.13
N ALA A 189 -3.49 15.53 31.20
CA ALA A 189 -3.86 14.18 31.63
C ALA A 189 -5.36 14.06 31.95
N ALA A 190 -5.94 15.05 32.62
CA ALA A 190 -7.39 15.08 32.89
C ALA A 190 -8.22 15.19 31.61
N LYS A 191 -7.77 15.98 30.62
CA LYS A 191 -8.44 16.05 29.31
C LYS A 191 -8.35 14.73 28.56
N ASP A 192 -7.20 14.11 28.53
CA ASP A 192 -6.98 12.81 27.88
C ASP A 192 -7.84 11.72 28.53
N GLU A 193 -7.96 11.72 29.87
CA GLU A 193 -8.86 10.82 30.59
C GLU A 193 -10.35 11.09 30.25
N ILE A 194 -10.77 12.36 30.19
CA ILE A 194 -12.13 12.74 29.79
C ILE A 194 -12.41 12.30 28.35
N GLU A 195 -11.49 12.54 27.41
CA GLU A 195 -11.62 12.12 26.01
C GLU A 195 -11.67 10.59 25.88
N TYR A 196 -10.84 9.87 26.62
CA TYR A 196 -10.86 8.41 26.67
C TYR A 196 -12.19 7.87 27.22
N ILE A 197 -12.71 8.47 28.29
CA ILE A 197 -14.02 8.11 28.86
C ILE A 197 -15.13 8.44 27.86
N LEU A 198 -15.11 9.59 27.19
CA LEU A 198 -16.11 9.95 26.17
C LEU A 198 -16.07 9.01 24.97
N ALA A 199 -14.87 8.60 24.51
CA ALA A 199 -14.71 7.69 23.38
C ALA A 199 -15.17 6.25 23.70
N ASN A 200 -15.03 5.81 24.95
CA ASN A 200 -15.35 4.45 25.40
C ASN A 200 -16.62 4.33 26.23
N SER A 201 -17.39 5.41 26.41
CA SER A 201 -18.67 5.38 27.10
C SER A 201 -19.83 5.28 26.11
N ASN A 202 -20.80 4.41 26.39
CA ASN A 202 -22.00 4.18 25.57
C ASN A 202 -22.99 5.36 25.53
N PHE A 203 -22.56 6.59 25.84
CA PHE A 203 -23.44 7.78 25.86
C PHE A 203 -23.92 8.22 24.47
N SER A 204 -23.29 7.76 23.38
CA SER A 204 -23.71 8.06 22.01
C SER A 204 -24.59 6.96 21.37
N ALA A 205 -24.92 5.89 22.10
CA ALA A 205 -25.73 4.77 21.57
C ALA A 205 -27.23 4.88 21.89
N GLU A 206 -27.67 5.88 22.67
CA GLU A 206 -29.09 6.18 22.91
C GLU A 206 -29.47 7.51 22.25
N LYS A 207 -29.81 7.45 20.96
CA LYS A 207 -30.82 8.32 20.35
C LYS A 207 -31.45 7.67 19.13
#